data_AF-A0A353T0Y9-F1
#
_entry.id   AF-A0A353T0Y9-F1
#
_cell.length_a   1.000
_cell.length_b   1.000
_cell.length_c   1.000
_cell.angle_alpha   90.00
_cell.angle_beta   90.00
_cell.angle_gamma   90.00
#
_symmetry.space_group_name_H-M   'P 1'
#
loop_
_entity.id
_entity.type
_entity.pdbx_description
1 polymer ?
#
loop_
_entity_poly.entity_id
_entity_poly.type
_entity_poly.pdbx_seq_one_letter_code
_entity_poly.pdbx_strand_id
1 'polypeptide(L)'
;MKKFIGIVLPFVVVQILISTNIINSYLQATLATICINIILAVSLNLITGFTGQFSLGHAGFMSIGAYICALILLRFPTLPGFLAGLLAGAVLAALVGILVGLPTLRLKGDYLAIATLGMSEIIRVILTNL
;
A
#
# COMPACT_ATOMS: atom_id res chain seq x y z
N MET A 1 -4.41 26.51 -8.41
CA MET A 1 -5.55 26.67 -7.46
C MET A 1 -6.72 25.74 -7.76
N LYS A 2 -7.32 25.72 -8.98
CA LYS A 2 -8.47 24.85 -9.30
C LYS A 2 -8.26 23.33 -9.05
N LYS A 3 -7.06 22.79 -9.31
CA LYS A 3 -6.74 21.37 -9.06
C LYS A 3 -6.71 20.98 -7.56
N PHE A 4 -6.25 21.89 -6.70
CA PHE A 4 -6.22 21.67 -5.25
C PHE A 4 -7.64 21.64 -4.67
N ILE A 5 -8.51 22.53 -5.16
CA ILE A 5 -9.93 22.56 -4.80
C ILE A 5 -10.63 21.25 -5.18
N GLY A 6 -10.29 20.67 -6.35
CA GLY A 6 -10.85 19.38 -6.78
C GLY A 6 -10.47 18.19 -5.89
N ILE A 7 -9.38 18.26 -5.12
CA ILE A 7 -8.93 17.20 -4.20
C ILE A 7 -9.45 17.43 -2.78
N VAL A 8 -9.47 18.70 -2.34
CA VAL A 8 -9.88 19.05 -0.97
C VAL A 8 -11.40 18.93 -0.79
N LEU A 9 -12.18 19.27 -1.82
CA LEU A 9 -13.64 19.24 -1.75
C LEU A 9 -14.22 17.83 -1.48
N PRO A 10 -13.83 16.76 -2.20
CA PRO A 10 -14.32 15.41 -1.87
C PRO A 10 -13.86 14.93 -0.50
N PHE A 11 -12.63 15.27 -0.07
CA PHE A 11 -12.15 14.92 1.27
C PHE A 11 -13.01 15.54 2.38
N VAL A 12 -13.34 16.82 2.26
CA VAL A 12 -14.19 17.53 3.23
C VAL A 12 -15.62 16.97 3.25
N VAL A 13 -16.19 16.67 2.09
CA VAL A 13 -17.53 16.07 1.98
C VAL A 13 -17.56 14.71 2.69
N VAL A 14 -16.60 13.83 2.41
CA VAL A 14 -16.50 12.52 3.08
C VAL A 14 -16.36 12.67 4.59
N GLN A 15 -15.54 13.62 5.06
CA GLN A 15 -15.33 13.86 6.48
C GLN A 15 -16.61 14.35 7.19
N ILE A 16 -17.40 15.20 6.53
CA ILE A 16 -18.70 15.66 7.05
C ILE A 16 -19.67 14.48 7.14
N LEU A 17 -19.74 13.63 6.12
CA LEU A 17 -20.62 12.45 6.11
C LEU A 17 -20.25 11.42 7.20
N ILE A 18 -18.96 11.30 7.54
CA ILE A 18 -18.49 10.51 8.68
C ILE A 18 -18.94 11.17 10.00
N SER A 19 -18.75 12.49 10.12
CA SER A 19 -19.10 13.22 11.34
C SER A 19 -20.61 13.27 11.62
N THR A 20 -21.46 13.21 10.58
CA THR A 20 -22.92 13.20 10.73
C THR A 20 -23.48 11.79 10.95
N ASN A 21 -22.63 10.77 11.12
CA ASN A 21 -23.01 9.37 11.32
C ASN A 21 -23.86 8.75 10.19
N ILE A 22 -23.95 9.41 9.04
CA ILE A 22 -24.61 8.87 7.84
C ILE A 22 -23.79 7.69 7.30
N ILE A 23 -22.46 7.79 7.38
CA ILE A 23 -21.54 6.69 7.09
C ILE A 23 -21.36 5.86 8.36
N ASN A 24 -22.01 4.69 8.40
CA ASN A 24 -21.81 3.69 9.45
C ASN A 24 -20.39 3.06 9.34
N SER A 25 -19.88 2.49 10.42
CA SER A 25 -18.58 1.79 10.51
C SER A 25 -18.35 0.80 9.37
N TYR A 26 -19.40 0.10 8.92
CA TYR A 26 -19.33 -0.80 7.77
C TYR A 26 -18.99 -0.07 6.46
N LEU A 27 -19.66 1.05 6.18
CA LEU A 27 -19.40 1.87 5.00
C LEU A 27 -18.02 2.53 5.08
N GLN A 28 -17.57 2.92 6.27
CA GLN A 28 -16.23 3.46 6.47
C GLN A 28 -15.14 2.43 6.15
N ALA A 29 -15.26 1.19 6.63
CA ALA A 29 -14.33 0.11 6.31
C ALA A 29 -14.33 -0.24 4.80
N THR A 30 -15.52 -0.25 4.19
CA THR A 30 -15.68 -0.46 2.74
C THR A 30 -14.97 0.66 1.95
N LEU A 31 -15.18 1.91 2.34
CA LEU A 31 -14.55 3.06 1.69
C LEU A 31 -13.02 3.01 1.82
N ALA A 32 -12.51 2.68 3.01
CA ALA A 32 -11.07 2.50 3.22
C ALA A 32 -10.50 1.40 2.30
N THR A 33 -11.20 0.28 2.16
CA THR A 33 -10.80 -0.83 1.29
C THR A 33 -10.79 -0.41 -0.18
N ILE A 34 -11.78 0.37 -0.62
CA ILE A 34 -11.81 0.95 -1.98
C ILE A 34 -10.58 1.84 -2.20
N CYS A 35 -10.29 2.76 -1.27
CA CYS A 35 -9.12 3.64 -1.38
C CYS A 35 -7.80 2.86 -1.46
N ILE A 36 -7.65 1.84 -0.62
CA ILE A 36 -6.47 0.96 -0.62
C ILE A 36 -6.33 0.25 -1.98
N ASN A 37 -7.42 -0.32 -2.51
CA ASN A 37 -7.41 -0.99 -3.81
C ASN A 37 -7.14 -0.04 -4.97
N ILE A 38 -7.59 1.22 -4.90
CA ILE A 38 -7.24 2.24 -5.90
C ILE A 38 -5.73 2.49 -5.90
N ILE A 39 -5.12 2.68 -4.73
CA ILE A 39 -3.67 2.88 -4.61
C ILE A 39 -2.92 1.67 -5.19
N LEU A 40 -3.36 0.46 -4.85
CA LEU A 40 -2.79 -0.79 -5.36
C LEU A 40 -2.91 -0.89 -6.89
N ALA A 41 -4.09 -0.60 -7.45
CA ALA A 41 -4.34 -0.64 -8.88
C ALA A 41 -3.48 0.39 -9.65
N VAL A 42 -3.34 1.60 -9.11
CA VAL A 42 -2.48 2.63 -9.71
C VAL A 42 -1.01 2.20 -9.66
N SER A 43 -0.55 1.65 -8.53
CA SER A 43 0.82 1.11 -8.41
C SER A 43 1.08 -0.06 -9.35
N LEU A 44 0.09 -0.93 -9.56
CA LEU A 44 0.19 -2.03 -10.52
C LEU A 44 0.26 -1.50 -11.96
N ASN A 45 -0.61 -0.55 -12.32
CA ASN A 45 -0.62 0.07 -13.64
C ASN A 45 0.71 0.75 -13.99
N LEU A 46 1.41 1.32 -13.00
CA LEU A 46 2.76 1.87 -13.21
C LEU A 46 3.75 0.82 -13.73
N ILE A 47 3.62 -0.43 -13.30
CA ILE A 47 4.53 -1.51 -13.72
C ILE A 47 3.96 -2.20 -14.95
N THR A 48 2.75 -2.75 -14.88
CA THR A 48 2.16 -3.53 -15.98
C THR A 48 1.81 -2.67 -17.18
N GLY A 49 1.27 -1.47 -16.97
CA GLY A 49 0.82 -0.57 -18.02
C GLY A 49 1.97 0.15 -18.73
N PHE A 50 2.91 0.75 -17.98
CA PHE A 50 3.98 1.55 -18.59
C PHE A 50 5.21 0.74 -18.98
N THR A 51 5.57 -0.30 -18.22
CA THR A 51 6.79 -1.10 -18.51
C THR A 51 6.49 -2.41 -19.24
N GLY A 52 5.22 -2.82 -19.30
CA GLY A 52 4.80 -4.10 -19.90
C GLY A 52 5.20 -5.33 -19.08
N GLN A 53 5.70 -5.16 -17.86
CA GLN A 53 6.12 -6.24 -16.99
C GLN A 53 4.95 -6.76 -16.15
N PHE A 54 4.61 -8.04 -16.29
CA PHE A 54 3.59 -8.66 -15.44
C PHE A 54 4.21 -9.04 -14.08
N SER A 55 3.73 -8.40 -13.01
CA SER A 55 4.19 -8.60 -11.62
C SER A 55 3.01 -8.92 -10.72
N LEU A 56 3.15 -9.95 -9.88
CA LEU A 56 2.15 -10.35 -8.88
C LEU A 56 2.61 -10.11 -7.44
N GLY A 57 3.77 -9.46 -7.26
CA GLY A 57 4.39 -9.26 -5.94
C GLY A 57 3.87 -8.07 -5.12
N HIS A 58 3.00 -7.23 -5.68
CA HIS A 58 2.58 -5.97 -5.05
C HIS A 58 1.98 -6.12 -3.66
N ALA A 59 1.21 -7.19 -3.42
CA ALA A 59 0.61 -7.46 -2.12
C ALA A 59 1.65 -7.66 -1.01
N GLY A 60 2.79 -8.29 -1.32
CA GLY A 60 3.90 -8.48 -0.39
C GLY A 60 4.52 -7.15 0.04
N PHE A 61 4.85 -6.29 -0.92
CA PHE A 61 5.43 -4.97 -0.62
C PHE A 61 4.46 -4.06 0.14
N MET A 62 3.17 -4.10 -0.21
CA MET A 62 2.12 -3.42 0.53
C MET A 62 2.04 -3.89 1.98
N SER A 63 2.16 -5.21 2.21
CA SER A 63 2.10 -5.81 3.54
C SER A 63 3.25 -5.37 4.45
N ILE A 64 4.47 -5.21 3.90
CA ILE A 64 5.63 -4.70 4.66
C ILE A 64 5.34 -3.31 5.23
N GLY A 65 4.91 -2.38 4.37
CA GLY A 65 4.62 -1.00 4.80
C GLY A 65 3.49 -0.94 5.83
N ALA A 66 2.41 -1.70 5.59
CA ALA A 66 1.29 -1.77 6.52
C ALA A 66 1.69 -2.32 7.90
N TYR A 67 2.47 -3.41 7.92
CA TYR A 67 2.89 -4.06 9.15
C TYR A 67 3.82 -3.17 10.00
N ILE A 68 4.80 -2.51 9.38
CA ILE A 68 5.71 -1.59 10.08
C ILE A 68 4.95 -0.39 10.65
N CYS A 69 4.04 0.18 9.87
CA CYS A 69 3.22 1.28 10.33
C CYS A 69 2.36 0.85 11.53
N ALA A 70 1.77 -0.36 11.47
CA ALA A 70 0.98 -0.92 12.57
C ALA A 70 1.83 -1.14 13.84
N LEU A 71 3.04 -1.71 13.72
CA LEU A 71 3.95 -1.93 14.85
C LEU A 71 4.33 -0.62 15.56
N ILE A 72 4.66 0.41 14.80
CA ILE A 72 5.03 1.72 15.38
C ILE A 72 3.81 2.36 16.06
N LEU A 73 2.64 2.26 15.45
CA LEU A 73 1.40 2.82 16.01
C LEU A 73 0.94 2.09 17.28
N LEU A 74 1.19 0.78 17.39
CA LEU A 74 0.95 0.01 18.61
C LEU A 74 1.78 0.53 19.80
N ARG A 75 3.01 1.02 19.54
CA ARG A 75 3.88 1.56 20.60
C ARG A 75 3.63 3.04 20.87
N PHE A 76 3.37 3.81 19.83
CA PHE A 76 3.15 5.26 19.90
C PHE A 76 1.86 5.62 19.16
N PRO A 77 0.68 5.50 19.81
CA PRO A 77 -0.61 5.79 19.21
C PRO A 77 -0.87 7.30 19.15
N THR A 78 0.00 8.03 18.46
CA THR A 78 -0.05 9.48 18.30
C THR A 78 0.05 9.84 16.83
N LEU A 79 -0.46 11.02 16.46
CA LEU A 79 -0.34 11.54 15.09
C LEU A 79 1.11 11.57 14.57
N PRO A 80 2.13 12.03 15.34
CA PRO A 80 3.53 11.93 14.91
C PRO A 80 3.99 10.47 14.79
N GLY A 81 3.51 9.57 15.65
CA GLY A 81 3.78 8.13 15.54
C GLY A 81 3.25 7.51 14.24
N PHE A 82 2.06 7.92 13.81
CA PHE A 82 1.51 7.52 12.51
C PHE A 82 2.37 8.00 11.35
N LEU A 83 2.79 9.27 11.35
CA LEU A 83 3.60 9.83 10.28
C LEU A 83 5.00 9.19 10.24
N ALA A 84 5.59 8.94 11.40
CA ALA A 84 6.84 8.19 11.51
C ALA A 84 6.68 6.75 11.02
N GLY A 85 5.58 6.08 11.37
CA GLY A 85 5.24 4.74 10.91
C GLY A 85 5.07 4.64 9.40
N LEU A 86 4.38 5.61 8.80
CA LEU A 86 4.20 5.72 7.36
C LEU A 86 5.55 5.89 6.63
N LEU A 87 6.39 6.81 7.11
CA LEU A 87 7.72 7.05 6.51
C LEU A 87 8.65 5.86 6.69
N ALA A 88 8.71 5.28 7.89
CA ALA A 88 9.52 4.10 8.17
C ALA A 88 9.07 2.90 7.32
N GLY A 89 7.76 2.67 7.21
CA GLY A 89 7.18 1.64 6.36
C GLY A 89 7.52 1.85 4.87
N ALA A 90 7.43 3.09 4.38
CA ALA A 90 7.78 3.44 3.01
C ALA A 90 9.28 3.19 2.72
N VAL A 91 10.17 3.62 3.62
CA VAL A 91 11.62 3.41 3.48
C VAL A 91 11.97 1.93 3.49
N LEU A 92 11.43 1.15 4.43
CA LEU A 92 11.69 -0.28 4.51
C LEU A 92 11.11 -1.05 3.32
N ALA A 93 9.89 -0.73 2.87
CA ALA A 93 9.32 -1.32 1.67
C ALA A 93 10.17 -0.99 0.43
N ALA A 94 10.71 0.23 0.32
CA ALA A 94 11.62 0.62 -0.76
C ALA A 94 12.95 -0.14 -0.70
N LEU A 95 13.55 -0.30 0.49
CA LEU A 95 14.79 -1.06 0.67
C LEU A 95 14.62 -2.52 0.29
N VAL A 96 13.57 -3.18 0.76
CA VAL A 96 13.23 -4.56 0.37
C VAL A 96 12.92 -4.63 -1.12
N GLY A 97 12.20 -3.64 -1.65
CA GLY A 97 11.92 -3.50 -3.08
C GLY A 97 13.17 -3.42 -3.95
N ILE A 98 14.21 -2.70 -3.52
CA ILE A 98 15.49 -2.65 -4.23
C ILE A 98 16.20 -4.00 -4.15
N LEU A 99 16.26 -4.61 -2.97
CA LEU A 99 16.94 -5.89 -2.75
C LEU A 99 16.31 -6.99 -3.61
N VAL A 100 14.98 -7.05 -3.68
CA VAL A 100 14.23 -8.02 -4.48
C VAL A 100 14.18 -7.62 -5.96
N GLY A 101 14.09 -6.32 -6.27
CA GLY A 101 13.98 -5.81 -7.63
C GLY A 101 15.23 -6.11 -8.45
N LEU A 102 16.42 -5.90 -7.89
CA LEU A 102 17.69 -6.13 -8.60
C LEU A 102 17.82 -7.54 -9.23
N PRO A 103 17.53 -8.65 -8.52
CA PRO A 103 17.55 -9.98 -9.14
C PRO A 103 16.36 -10.23 -10.07
N THR A 104 15.15 -9.75 -9.73
CA THR A 104 13.94 -10.03 -10.54
C THR A 104 13.95 -9.29 -11.87
N LEU A 105 14.56 -8.11 -11.97
CA LEU A 105 14.71 -7.36 -13.23
C LEU A 105 15.46 -8.14 -14.32
N ARG A 106 16.20 -9.21 -13.98
CA ARG A 106 16.90 -10.07 -14.94
C ARG A 106 15.97 -11.08 -15.61
N LEU A 107 14.77 -11.29 -15.07
CA LEU A 107 13.75 -12.21 -15.58
C LEU A 107 12.84 -11.50 -16.58
N LYS A 108 12.25 -12.26 -17.51
CA LYS A 108 11.33 -11.74 -18.52
C LYS A 108 10.04 -12.54 -18.57
N GLY A 109 8.95 -11.87 -18.93
CA GLY A 109 7.64 -12.49 -19.10
C GLY A 109 7.17 -13.22 -17.83
N ASP A 110 6.69 -14.45 -18.01
CA ASP A 110 6.05 -15.24 -16.94
C ASP A 110 6.99 -15.56 -15.78
N TYR A 111 8.30 -15.66 -16.04
CA TYR A 111 9.30 -15.90 -14.99
C TYR A 111 9.34 -14.77 -13.96
N LEU A 112 9.14 -13.52 -14.40
CA LEU A 112 9.07 -12.37 -13.49
C LEU A 112 7.83 -12.45 -12.60
N ALA A 113 6.69 -12.85 -13.16
CA ALA A 113 5.44 -13.00 -12.43
C ALA A 113 5.54 -14.09 -11.35
N ILE A 114 6.11 -15.25 -11.70
CA ILE A 114 6.31 -16.36 -10.76
C ILE A 114 7.27 -15.95 -9.63
N ALA A 115 8.40 -15.31 -9.96
CA ALA A 115 9.37 -14.88 -8.96
C ALA A 115 8.78 -13.84 -8.00
N THR A 116 8.00 -12.88 -8.50
CA THR A 116 7.38 -11.84 -7.67
C THR A 116 6.26 -12.38 -6.79
N LEU A 117 5.47 -13.35 -7.26
CA LEU A 117 4.49 -14.07 -6.44
C LEU A 117 5.20 -14.83 -5.30
N GLY A 118 6.26 -15.58 -5.62
CA GLY A 118 7.06 -16.29 -4.63
C GLY A 118 7.61 -15.37 -3.54
N MET A 119 8.11 -14.19 -3.90
CA MET A 119 8.55 -13.20 -2.91
C MET A 119 7.39 -12.72 -2.03
N SER A 120 6.23 -12.43 -2.62
CA SER A 120 5.05 -12.02 -1.85
C SER A 120 4.65 -13.09 -0.83
N GLU A 121 4.75 -14.35 -1.20
CA GLU A 121 4.44 -15.47 -0.30
C GLU A 121 5.46 -15.59 0.83
N ILE A 122 6.76 -15.46 0.54
CA ILE A 122 7.82 -15.44 1.55
C ILE A 122 7.57 -14.32 2.57
N ILE A 123 7.23 -13.12 2.11
CA ILE A 123 6.90 -11.99 2.97
C ILE A 123 5.68 -12.33 3.85
N ARG A 124 4.60 -12.89 3.28
CA ARG A 124 3.42 -13.26 4.06
C ARG A 124 3.75 -14.26 5.16
N VAL A 125 4.55 -15.28 4.85
CA VAL A 125 4.96 -16.31 5.81
C VAL A 125 5.78 -15.68 6.94
N ILE A 126 6.74 -14.81 6.63
CA ILE A 126 7.55 -14.11 7.64
C ILE A 126 6.65 -13.29 8.57
N LEU A 127 5.74 -12.47 8.02
CA LEU A 127 4.85 -11.60 8.80
C LEU A 127 3.84 -12.37 9.65
N THR A 128 3.44 -13.58 9.22
CA THR A 128 2.47 -14.41 9.95
C THR A 128 3.12 -15.17 11.11
N ASN A 129 4.43 -15.41 11.04
CA ASN A 129 5.19 -16.13 12.07
C ASN A 129 5.90 -15.21 13.07
N LEU A 130 5.73 -13.90 12.93
CA LEU A 130 6.33 -12.87 13.79
C LEU A 130 5.31 -12.37 14.81
#